data_AF-C8KHY2-F1
#
_entry.id   AF-C8KHY2-F1
#
_cell.length_a   1.000
_cell.length_b   1.000
_cell.length_c   1.000
_cell.angle_alpha   90.00
_cell.angle_beta   90.00
_cell.angle_gamma   90.00
#
_symmetry.space_group_name_H-M   'P 1'
#
loop_
_entity.id
_entity.type
_entity.pdbx_description
1 polymer ?
#
loop_
_entity_poly.entity_id
_entity_poly.type
_entity_poly.pdbx_seq_one_letter_code
_entity_poly.pdbx_strand_id
1 'polypeptide(L)'
;MYGQIFRVVQPKRERYNQAMAQLKEKQDALADAKKKLEDIQNQIEELKKQYDEKMIQKEKLTKEIEFMEMMLDRATRLISGLAGEKTRWEETVADLQIKLGFLPGDCLLAAGFLSYMGPFLSQYREEIMEKIWLPQVRRLNIPCNPEFKFSAFLSKPTQV
;
A
#
# COMPACT_ATOMS: atom_id res chain seq x y z
N MET A 1 55.33 89.64 -12.94
CA MET A 1 53.93 89.35 -12.54
C MET A 1 53.59 87.86 -12.57
N TYR A 2 54.01 87.08 -13.58
CA TYR A 2 53.71 85.64 -13.68
C TYR A 2 54.42 84.74 -12.64
N GLY A 3 55.66 85.04 -12.23
CA GLY A 3 56.44 84.16 -11.33
C GLY A 3 55.93 84.02 -9.90
N GLN A 4 55.41 85.10 -9.28
CA GLN A 4 54.85 85.05 -7.92
C GLN A 4 53.50 84.31 -7.88
N ILE A 5 52.69 84.46 -8.91
CA ILE A 5 51.43 83.73 -9.08
C ILE A 5 51.73 82.24 -9.28
N PHE A 6 52.70 81.90 -10.14
CA PHE A 6 53.12 80.53 -10.36
C PHE A 6 53.56 79.82 -9.07
N ARG A 7 54.33 80.51 -8.22
CA ARG A 7 54.82 79.99 -6.94
C ARG A 7 53.71 79.65 -5.92
N VAL A 8 52.55 80.31 -6.01
CA VAL A 8 51.38 80.05 -5.16
C VAL A 8 50.42 79.03 -5.78
N VAL A 9 50.33 79.00 -7.11
CA VAL A 9 49.38 78.15 -7.85
C VAL A 9 49.93 76.74 -8.05
N GLN A 10 51.24 76.57 -8.24
CA GLN A 10 51.89 75.27 -8.43
C GLN A 10 51.63 74.27 -7.27
N PRO A 11 51.85 74.61 -5.99
CA PRO A 11 51.57 73.69 -4.88
C PRO A 11 50.07 73.38 -4.71
N LYS A 12 49.18 74.30 -5.09
CA LYS A 12 47.73 74.03 -5.11
C LYS A 12 47.36 73.01 -6.21
N ARG A 13 48.02 73.10 -7.37
CA ARG A 13 47.83 72.19 -8.50
C ARG A 13 48.38 70.80 -8.21
N GLU A 14 49.52 70.70 -7.52
CA GLU A 14 50.06 69.43 -7.04
C GLU A 14 49.17 68.79 -5.97
N ARG A 15 48.70 69.54 -4.97
CA ARG A 15 47.73 69.03 -3.98
C ARG A 15 46.43 68.57 -4.62
N TYR A 16 45.92 69.32 -5.60
CA TYR A 16 44.73 68.93 -6.35
C TYR A 16 44.95 67.62 -7.10
N ASN A 17 46.08 67.48 -7.80
CA ASN A 17 46.41 66.25 -8.52
C ASN A 17 46.60 65.06 -7.57
N GLN A 18 47.23 65.25 -6.41
CA GLN A 18 47.39 64.21 -5.38
C GLN A 18 46.04 63.78 -4.79
N ALA A 19 45.17 64.74 -4.44
CA ALA A 19 43.83 64.44 -3.94
C ALA A 19 42.97 63.74 -5.01
N MET A 20 43.09 64.14 -6.27
CA MET A 20 42.41 63.48 -7.39
C MET A 20 42.93 62.06 -7.63
N ALA A 21 44.24 61.83 -7.50
CA ALA A 21 44.82 60.49 -7.61
C ALA A 21 44.34 59.58 -6.47
N GLN A 22 44.33 60.07 -5.22
CA GLN A 22 43.81 59.32 -4.07
C GLN A 22 42.30 59.05 -4.19
N LEU A 23 41.53 60.03 -4.65
CA LEU A 23 40.10 59.88 -4.88
C LEU A 23 39.83 58.78 -5.92
N LYS A 24 40.59 58.78 -7.02
CA LYS A 24 40.48 57.75 -8.07
C LYS A 24 40.82 56.37 -7.53
N GLU A 25 41.92 56.22 -6.80
CA GLU A 25 42.31 54.94 -6.18
C GLU A 25 41.22 54.40 -5.23
N LYS A 26 40.63 55.26 -4.39
CA LYS A 26 39.53 54.85 -3.49
C LYS A 26 38.24 54.54 -4.24
N GLN A 27 37.94 55.25 -5.32
CA GLN A 27 36.80 54.95 -6.19
C GLN A 27 36.96 53.61 -6.90
N ASP A 28 38.16 53.31 -7.41
CA ASP A 28 38.47 52.04 -8.06
C ASP A 28 38.35 50.87 -7.06
N ALA A 29 38.93 51.02 -5.86
CA ALA A 29 38.80 50.01 -4.79
C ALA A 29 37.34 49.79 -4.33
N LEU A 30 36.54 50.86 -4.27
CA LEU A 30 35.12 50.79 -3.95
C LEU A 30 34.32 50.10 -5.06
N ALA A 31 34.66 50.35 -6.32
CA ALA A 31 34.04 49.67 -7.47
C ALA A 31 34.34 48.16 -7.46
N ASP A 32 35.59 47.78 -7.18
CA ASP A 32 35.98 46.37 -7.08
C ASP A 32 35.30 45.65 -5.90
N ALA A 33 35.21 46.32 -4.74
CA ALA A 33 34.50 45.77 -3.59
C ALA A 33 33.00 45.60 -3.88
N LYS A 34 32.37 46.56 -4.57
CA LYS A 34 30.95 46.46 -4.98
C LYS A 34 30.72 45.31 -5.95
N LYS A 35 31.59 45.13 -6.95
CA LYS A 35 31.49 44.01 -7.90
C LYS A 35 31.56 42.66 -7.19
N LYS A 36 32.53 42.47 -6.29
CA LYS A 36 32.64 41.23 -5.49
C LYS A 36 31.40 40.98 -4.64
N LEU A 37 30.82 42.04 -4.07
CA LEU A 37 29.61 41.94 -3.27
C LEU A 37 28.42 41.51 -4.14
N GLU A 38 28.28 42.08 -5.34
CA GLU A 38 27.26 41.71 -6.31
C GLU A 38 27.41 40.25 -6.79
N ASP A 39 28.64 39.81 -7.08
CA ASP A 39 28.93 38.43 -7.46
C ASP A 39 28.53 37.43 -6.36
N ILE A 40 28.87 37.73 -5.11
CA ILE A 40 28.50 36.91 -3.95
C ILE A 40 26.98 36.93 -3.74
N GLN A 41 26.34 38.09 -3.89
CA GLN A 41 24.88 38.23 -3.77
C GLN A 41 24.16 37.34 -4.79
N ASN A 42 24.62 37.36 -6.04
CA ASN A 42 24.09 36.53 -7.12
C ASN A 42 24.27 35.03 -6.84
N GLN A 43 25.43 34.63 -6.31
CA GLN A 43 25.68 33.24 -5.91
C GLN A 43 24.76 32.80 -4.76
N ILE A 44 24.54 33.66 -3.77
CA ILE A 44 23.63 33.39 -2.66
C ILE A 44 22.19 33.23 -3.17
N GLU A 45 21.76 34.08 -4.10
CA GLU A 45 20.41 34.03 -4.67
C GLU A 45 20.18 32.74 -5.47
N GLU A 46 21.16 32.34 -6.28
CA GLU A 46 21.11 31.06 -7.02
C GLU A 46 21.08 29.86 -6.07
N LEU A 47 21.95 29.83 -5.06
CA LEU A 47 21.96 28.76 -4.06
C LEU A 47 20.65 28.69 -3.28
N LYS A 48 20.07 29.84 -2.94
CA LYS A 48 18.79 29.91 -2.24
C LYS A 48 17.66 29.36 -3.10
N LYS A 49 17.64 29.71 -4.39
CA LYS A 49 16.65 29.18 -5.34
C LYS A 49 16.77 27.66 -5.47
N GLN A 50 17.99 27.14 -5.63
CA GLN A 50 18.22 25.69 -5.70
C GLN A 50 17.81 24.99 -4.40
N TYR A 51 18.10 25.59 -3.26
CA TYR A 51 17.68 25.07 -1.95
C TYR A 51 16.16 24.98 -1.82
N ASP A 52 15.45 26.05 -2.19
CA ASP A 52 13.98 26.10 -2.13
C ASP A 52 13.35 25.05 -3.07
N GLU A 53 13.89 24.91 -4.30
CA GLU A 53 13.45 23.87 -5.24
C GLU A 53 13.66 22.46 -4.67
N LYS A 54 14.82 22.20 -4.05
CA LYS A 54 15.14 20.90 -3.44
C LYS A 54 14.28 20.63 -2.22
N MET A 55 13.95 21.64 -1.41
CA MET A 55 13.04 21.49 -0.28
C MET A 55 11.62 21.15 -0.72
N ILE A 56 11.12 21.79 -1.78
CA ILE A 56 9.82 21.44 -2.36
C ILE A 56 9.81 20.00 -2.87
N GLN A 57 10.88 19.56 -3.55
CA GLN A 57 11.01 18.17 -4.00
C GLN A 57 11.03 17.19 -2.84
N LYS A 58 11.79 17.50 -1.78
CA LYS A 58 11.86 16.68 -0.57
C LYS A 58 10.47 16.54 0.07
N GLU A 59 9.76 17.64 0.29
CA GLU A 59 8.42 17.61 0.91
C GLU A 59 7.41 16.81 0.08
N LYS A 60 7.46 16.92 -1.25
CA LYS A 60 6.60 16.12 -2.13
C LYS A 60 6.88 14.63 -1.97
N LEU A 61 8.15 14.23 -2.01
CA LEU A 61 8.55 12.84 -1.84
C LEU A 61 8.21 12.31 -0.45
N THR A 62 8.39 13.11 0.61
CA THR A 62 7.99 12.72 1.97
C THR A 62 6.50 12.42 2.04
N LYS A 63 5.65 13.28 1.45
CA LYS A 63 4.19 13.06 1.42
C LYS A 63 3.80 11.81 0.62
N GLU A 64 4.49 11.55 -0.49
CA GLU A 64 4.27 10.34 -1.28
C GLU A 64 4.65 9.08 -0.50
N ILE A 65 5.78 9.10 0.22
CA ILE A 65 6.21 7.99 1.07
C ILE A 65 5.19 7.73 2.19
N GLU A 66 4.76 8.76 2.91
CA GLU A 66 3.74 8.63 3.97
C GLU A 66 2.42 8.03 3.42
N PHE A 67 2.02 8.44 2.22
CA PHE A 67 0.84 7.87 1.57
C PHE A 67 1.05 6.39 1.19
N MET A 68 2.21 6.05 0.63
CA MET A 68 2.54 4.66 0.26
C MET A 68 2.63 3.75 1.49
N GLU A 69 3.20 4.22 2.60
CA GLU A 69 3.25 3.48 3.86
C GLU A 69 1.85 3.20 4.39
N MET A 70 0.95 4.18 4.36
CA MET A 70 -0.45 3.99 4.74
C MET A 70 -1.14 2.94 3.85
N MET A 71 -0.89 2.98 2.54
CA MET A 71 -1.45 2.01 1.60
C MET A 71 -0.90 0.60 1.83
N LEU A 72 0.39 0.47 2.15
CA LEU A 72 1.02 -0.80 2.49
C LEU A 72 0.47 -1.38 3.79
N ASP A 73 0.28 -0.56 4.83
CA ASP A 73 -0.33 -1.02 6.09
C ASP A 73 -1.75 -1.56 5.86
N ARG A 74 -2.56 -0.80 5.09
CA ARG A 74 -3.92 -1.23 4.72
C ARG A 74 -3.92 -2.54 3.91
N ALA A 75 -3.05 -2.65 2.91
CA ALA A 75 -2.93 -3.87 2.11
C ALA A 75 -2.50 -5.06 2.98
N THR A 76 -1.56 -4.86 3.88
CA THR A 76 -1.07 -5.91 4.80
C THR A 76 -2.17 -6.38 5.74
N ARG A 77 -2.95 -5.46 6.31
CA ARG A 77 -4.12 -5.80 7.15
C ARG A 77 -5.19 -6.57 6.38
N LEU A 78 -5.42 -6.19 5.12
CA LEU A 78 -6.38 -6.89 4.27
C LEU A 78 -5.89 -8.30 3.96
N ILE A 79 -4.62 -8.45 3.58
CA ILE A 79 -4.02 -9.77 3.33
C ILE A 79 -4.05 -10.64 4.59
N SER A 80 -3.70 -10.10 5.76
CA SER A 80 -3.73 -10.88 7.00
C SER A 80 -5.15 -11.26 7.42
N GLY A 81 -6.13 -10.38 7.23
CA GLY A 81 -7.55 -10.68 7.45
C GLY A 81 -8.06 -11.77 6.52
N LEU A 82 -7.71 -11.71 5.22
CA LEU A 82 -8.13 -12.69 4.22
C LEU A 82 -7.33 -14.00 4.27
N ALA A 83 -6.14 -14.02 4.86
CA ALA A 83 -5.32 -15.23 4.95
C ALA A 83 -6.03 -16.35 5.74
N GLY A 84 -6.72 -15.99 6.83
CA GLY A 84 -7.53 -16.96 7.59
C GLY A 84 -8.74 -17.45 6.79
N GLU A 85 -9.37 -16.57 6.01
CA GLU A 85 -10.50 -16.94 5.14
C GLU A 85 -10.07 -17.88 4.02
N LYS A 86 -8.88 -17.67 3.44
CA LYS A 86 -8.30 -18.54 2.43
C LYS A 86 -8.14 -19.97 2.97
N THR A 87 -7.51 -20.16 4.13
CA THR A 87 -7.35 -21.49 4.72
C THR A 87 -8.69 -22.15 4.99
N ARG A 88 -9.65 -21.41 5.56
CA ARG A 88 -11.01 -21.90 5.80
C ARG A 88 -11.70 -22.33 4.51
N TRP A 89 -11.54 -21.58 3.42
CA TRP A 89 -12.11 -21.94 2.12
C TRP A 89 -11.42 -23.17 1.53
N GLU A 90 -10.10 -23.30 1.64
CA GLU A 90 -9.37 -24.49 1.20
C GLU A 90 -9.86 -25.75 1.94
N GLU A 91 -10.04 -25.68 3.26
CA GLU A 91 -10.64 -26.75 4.06
C GLU A 91 -12.08 -27.05 3.64
N THR A 92 -12.91 -26.01 3.49
CA THR A 92 -14.31 -26.16 3.07
C THR A 92 -14.42 -26.81 1.69
N VAL A 93 -13.55 -26.44 0.75
CA VAL A 93 -13.53 -27.02 -0.60
C VAL A 93 -13.11 -28.48 -0.55
N ALA A 94 -12.09 -28.83 0.23
CA ALA A 94 -11.67 -30.21 0.41
C ALA A 94 -12.80 -31.08 1.00
N ASP A 95 -13.48 -30.59 2.03
CA ASP A 95 -14.63 -31.27 2.65
C ASP A 95 -15.80 -31.44 1.67
N LEU A 96 -16.10 -30.40 0.89
CA LEU A 96 -17.15 -30.47 -0.13
C LEU A 96 -16.79 -31.44 -1.25
N GLN A 97 -15.53 -31.54 -1.64
CA GLN A 97 -15.08 -32.49 -2.66
C GLN A 97 -15.23 -33.94 -2.19
N ILE A 98 -14.96 -34.22 -0.92
CA ILE A 98 -15.22 -35.53 -0.30
C ILE A 98 -16.73 -35.82 -0.31
N LYS A 99 -17.56 -34.86 0.16
CA LYS A 99 -19.02 -35.00 0.17
C LYS A 99 -19.61 -35.19 -1.22
N LEU A 100 -19.06 -34.53 -2.24
CA LEU A 100 -19.46 -34.70 -3.63
C LEU A 100 -19.22 -36.14 -4.12
N GLY A 101 -18.14 -36.78 -3.67
CA GLY A 101 -17.88 -38.20 -3.96
C GLY A 101 -18.95 -39.14 -3.39
N PHE A 102 -19.50 -38.82 -2.22
CA PHE A 102 -20.57 -39.61 -1.58
C PHE A 102 -21.99 -39.28 -2.08
N LEU A 103 -22.14 -38.18 -2.82
CA LEU A 103 -23.44 -37.67 -3.26
C LEU A 103 -24.31 -38.69 -4.02
N PRO A 104 -23.77 -39.54 -4.92
CA PRO A 104 -24.61 -40.51 -5.65
C PRO A 104 -25.29 -41.53 -4.72
N GLY A 105 -24.55 -42.07 -3.73
CA GLY A 105 -25.10 -43.02 -2.76
C GLY A 105 -26.08 -42.35 -1.80
N ASP A 106 -25.75 -41.14 -1.35
CA ASP A 106 -26.60 -40.36 -0.44
C ASP A 106 -27.93 -39.97 -1.11
N CYS A 107 -27.90 -39.57 -2.40
CA CYS A 107 -29.10 -39.30 -3.20
C CYS A 107 -29.96 -40.54 -3.40
N LEU A 108 -29.34 -41.70 -3.66
CA LEU A 108 -30.07 -42.98 -3.81
C LEU A 108 -30.82 -43.34 -2.53
N LEU A 109 -30.13 -43.26 -1.37
CA LEU A 109 -30.73 -43.55 -0.07
C LEU A 109 -31.84 -42.55 0.27
N ALA A 110 -31.61 -41.25 0.04
CA ALA A 110 -32.61 -40.22 0.28
C ALA A 110 -33.86 -40.38 -0.60
N ALA A 111 -33.69 -40.65 -1.90
CA ALA A 111 -34.80 -40.88 -2.83
C ALA A 111 -35.59 -42.14 -2.46
N GLY A 112 -34.90 -43.22 -2.08
CA GLY A 112 -35.52 -44.44 -1.58
C GLY A 112 -36.30 -44.20 -0.29
N PHE A 113 -35.74 -43.44 0.66
CA PHE A 113 -36.41 -43.12 1.91
C PHE A 113 -37.70 -42.34 1.65
N LEU A 114 -37.63 -41.29 0.83
CA LEU A 114 -38.79 -40.45 0.52
C LEU A 114 -39.89 -41.25 -0.21
N SER A 115 -39.51 -42.19 -1.09
CA SER A 115 -40.45 -42.96 -1.90
C SER A 115 -41.13 -44.11 -1.15
N TYR A 116 -40.40 -44.80 -0.26
CA TYR A 116 -40.88 -46.07 0.32
C TYR A 116 -41.10 -46.01 1.84
N MET A 117 -40.52 -45.06 2.58
CA MET A 117 -40.53 -45.08 4.05
C MET A 117 -41.73 -44.40 4.70
N GLY A 118 -42.59 -43.74 3.91
CA GLY A 118 -43.78 -43.03 4.40
C GLY A 118 -44.69 -43.82 5.37
N PRO A 119 -45.10 -45.07 5.07
CA PRO A 119 -46.06 -45.80 5.90
C PRO A 119 -45.45 -46.51 7.12
N PHE A 120 -44.12 -46.58 7.24
CA PHE A 120 -43.46 -47.31 8.33
C PHE A 120 -43.26 -46.44 9.58
N LEU A 121 -43.15 -47.05 10.76
CA LEU A 121 -42.80 -46.36 12.02
C LEU A 121 -41.30 -46.04 12.10
N SER A 122 -40.92 -45.04 12.90
CA SER A 122 -39.53 -44.55 12.99
C SER A 122 -38.50 -45.66 13.25
N GLN A 123 -38.77 -46.53 14.23
CA GLN A 123 -37.89 -47.65 14.58
C GLN A 123 -37.65 -48.60 13.41
N TYR A 124 -38.68 -48.85 12.61
CA TYR A 124 -38.58 -49.74 11.45
C TYR A 124 -37.86 -49.06 10.27
N ARG A 125 -38.03 -47.74 10.10
CA ARG A 125 -37.27 -46.96 9.11
C ARG A 125 -35.78 -46.95 9.43
N GLU A 126 -35.42 -46.76 10.69
CA GLU A 126 -34.02 -46.81 11.17
C GLU A 126 -33.42 -48.19 10.96
N GLU A 127 -34.15 -49.25 11.32
CA GLU A 127 -33.69 -50.63 11.13
C GLU A 127 -33.44 -50.98 9.66
N ILE A 128 -34.34 -50.61 8.75
CA ILE A 128 -34.14 -50.86 7.31
C ILE A 128 -32.94 -50.07 6.78
N MET A 129 -32.81 -48.79 7.17
CA MET A 129 -31.71 -47.95 6.71
C MET A 129 -30.35 -48.46 7.17
N GLU A 130 -30.18 -48.71 8.47
CA GLU A 130 -28.90 -49.08 9.07
C GLU A 130 -28.51 -50.53 8.81
N LYS A 131 -29.47 -51.47 8.89
CA LYS A 131 -29.17 -52.91 8.82
C LYS A 131 -29.31 -53.52 7.44
N ILE A 132 -30.06 -52.91 6.53
CA ILE A 132 -30.35 -53.49 5.21
C ILE A 132 -29.77 -52.63 4.09
N TRP A 133 -30.16 -51.37 3.98
CA TRP A 133 -29.83 -50.53 2.82
C TRP A 133 -28.37 -50.07 2.83
N LEU A 134 -27.87 -49.53 3.95
CA LEU A 134 -26.46 -49.12 4.05
C LEU A 134 -25.47 -50.28 3.78
N PRO A 135 -25.65 -51.49 4.34
CA PRO A 135 -24.79 -52.64 4.01
C PRO A 135 -24.88 -53.07 2.54
N GLN A 136 -26.06 -52.99 1.93
CA GLN A 136 -26.22 -53.32 0.50
C GLN A 136 -25.52 -52.31 -0.42
N VAL A 137 -25.66 -51.02 -0.15
CA VAL A 137 -24.98 -49.94 -0.91
C VAL A 137 -23.46 -50.10 -0.82
N ARG A 138 -22.94 -50.42 0.38
CA ARG A 138 -21.51 -50.73 0.59
C ARG A 138 -21.07 -51.98 -0.17
N ARG A 139 -21.87 -53.05 -0.16
CA ARG A 139 -21.57 -54.29 -0.90
C ARG A 139 -21.49 -54.04 -2.43
N LEU A 140 -22.26 -53.08 -2.93
CA LEU A 140 -22.26 -52.69 -4.34
C LEU A 140 -21.15 -51.69 -4.69
N ASN A 141 -20.25 -51.36 -3.74
CA ASN A 141 -19.17 -50.38 -3.90
C ASN A 141 -19.67 -48.99 -4.36
N ILE A 142 -20.89 -48.62 -3.97
CA ILE A 142 -21.41 -47.28 -4.22
C ILE A 142 -20.88 -46.36 -3.12
N PRO A 143 -20.21 -45.25 -3.46
CA PRO A 143 -19.71 -44.32 -2.46
C PRO A 143 -20.89 -43.65 -1.75
N CYS A 144 -20.95 -43.82 -0.43
CA CYS A 144 -21.97 -43.23 0.44
C CYS A 144 -21.35 -42.80 1.76
N ASN A 145 -21.95 -41.82 2.41
CA ASN A 145 -21.48 -41.37 3.72
C ASN A 145 -21.64 -42.51 4.77
N PRO A 146 -20.58 -42.87 5.53
CA PRO A 146 -20.66 -43.92 6.53
C PRO A 146 -21.65 -43.63 7.67
N GLU A 147 -21.91 -42.36 7.99
CA GLU A 147 -22.91 -41.90 8.97
C GLU A 147 -24.03 -41.11 8.27
N PHE A 148 -24.64 -41.68 7.24
CA PHE A 148 -25.75 -41.04 6.54
C PHE A 148 -26.94 -40.82 7.49
N LYS A 149 -27.33 -39.55 7.67
CA LYS A 149 -28.56 -39.15 8.38
C LYS A 149 -29.47 -38.40 7.42
N PHE A 150 -30.68 -38.92 7.24
CA PHE A 150 -31.68 -38.37 6.32
C PHE A 150 -32.04 -36.91 6.64
N SER A 151 -32.24 -36.58 7.91
CA SER A 151 -32.54 -35.21 8.34
C SER A 151 -31.40 -34.25 8.00
N ALA A 152 -30.16 -34.61 8.30
CA ALA A 152 -29.00 -33.78 8.02
C ALA A 152 -28.74 -33.59 6.50
N PHE A 153 -29.12 -34.56 5.67
CA PHE A 153 -28.95 -34.49 4.22
C PHE A 153 -29.98 -33.57 3.54
N LEU A 154 -31.27 -33.66 3.94
CA LEU A 154 -32.35 -32.92 3.29
C LEU A 154 -32.71 -31.60 3.97
N SER A 155 -32.35 -31.41 5.24
CA SER A 155 -32.69 -30.21 5.99
C SER A 155 -31.44 -29.47 6.48
N LYS A 156 -31.51 -28.15 6.46
CA LYS A 156 -30.49 -27.32 7.10
C LYS A 156 -30.76 -27.31 8.60
N PRO A 157 -29.73 -27.48 9.46
CA PRO A 157 -29.91 -27.47 10.91
C PRO A 157 -30.48 -26.17 11.48
N THR A 158 -30.53 -25.08 10.71
CA THR A 158 -31.18 -23.81 11.07
C THR A 158 -32.67 -23.73 10.73
N GLN A 159 -33.22 -24.73 10.03
CA GLN A 159 -34.64 -24.79 9.59
C GLN A 159 -35.42 -25.93 10.24
N VAL A 160 -34.82 -26.64 11.21
CA VAL A 160 -35.42 -27.76 11.96
C VAL A 160 -35.74 -27.31 13.37
#